data_AF-A0A645FX14-F1
#
_entry.id   AF-A0A645FX14-F1
#
_cell.length_a   1.000
_cell.length_b   1.000
_cell.length_c   1.000
_cell.angle_alpha   90.00
_cell.angle_beta   90.00
_cell.angle_gamma   90.00
#
_symmetry.space_group_name_H-M   'P 1'
#
loop_
_entity.id
_entity.type
_entity.pdbx_description
1 polymer ?
#
loop_
_entity_poly.entity_id
_entity_poly.type
_entity_poly.pdbx_seq_one_letter_code
_entity_poly.pdbx_strand_id
1 'polypeptide(L)'
;MGMLDKDNYQLDIDLTQGEEITLKGLTDWWIDPDFFAREGGKMTFVPISGKYRITANLSLNYLKVEVMAGSNLATLQADGTGAVWIIGTNVGKPSVAGNEVGWNTDKALCMAPVGNKKYQLTVVGGETISSDAINFKFFHQKGWGGEFGSATLTTASEIIFVGDGTNGRDNGNLGIVSGKTLTTGKTYLFTVDVSAGANAAVLTVVEK
;
A
#
# COMPACT_ATOMS: atom_id res chain seq x y z
N MET A 1 -13.47 10.58 -15.69
CA MET A 1 -13.85 9.90 -14.44
C MET A 1 -15.34 10.12 -14.21
N GLY A 2 -16.06 9.11 -13.71
CA GLY A 2 -17.44 9.26 -13.26
C GLY A 2 -17.50 9.79 -11.83
N MET A 3 -18.53 10.55 -11.49
CA MET A 3 -18.76 11.04 -10.12
C MET A 3 -19.31 9.91 -9.26
N LEU A 4 -18.68 9.64 -8.11
CA LEU A 4 -19.22 8.74 -7.08
C LEU A 4 -20.06 9.54 -6.07
N ASP A 5 -19.52 10.67 -5.64
CA ASP A 5 -20.15 11.65 -4.78
C ASP A 5 -19.50 13.03 -5.04
N LYS A 6 -19.88 14.03 -4.24
CA LYS A 6 -19.41 15.42 -4.43
C LYS A 6 -17.89 15.59 -4.27
N ASP A 7 -17.21 14.69 -3.57
CA ASP A 7 -15.78 14.76 -3.26
C ASP A 7 -14.97 13.69 -4.00
N ASN A 8 -15.61 12.66 -4.57
CA ASN A 8 -14.94 11.51 -5.14
C ASN A 8 -15.34 11.24 -6.59
N TYR A 9 -14.32 11.10 -7.44
CA TYR A 9 -14.47 10.72 -8.84
C TYR A 9 -13.69 9.44 -9.12
N GLN A 10 -14.23 8.54 -9.94
CA GLN A 10 -13.64 7.23 -10.20
C GLN A 10 -13.49 6.93 -11.68
N LEU A 11 -12.45 6.17 -12.01
CA LEU A 11 -12.21 5.63 -13.34
C LEU A 11 -11.57 4.25 -13.21
N ASP A 12 -12.17 3.26 -13.87
CA ASP A 12 -11.53 1.98 -14.11
C ASP A 12 -10.86 2.03 -15.50
N ILE A 13 -9.57 1.74 -15.56
CA ILE A 13 -8.74 1.92 -16.76
C ILE A 13 -7.64 0.86 -16.84
N ASP A 14 -7.34 0.42 -18.05
CA ASP A 14 -6.15 -0.39 -18.34
C ASP A 14 -4.94 0.52 -18.47
N LEU A 15 -3.90 0.25 -17.67
CA LEU A 15 -2.65 0.98 -17.66
C LEU A 15 -1.49 0.07 -18.06
N THR A 16 -0.52 0.62 -18.76
CA THR A 16 0.71 -0.04 -19.19
C THR A 16 1.88 0.45 -18.35
N GLN A 17 2.69 -0.48 -17.85
CA GLN A 17 3.90 -0.14 -17.10
C GLN A 17 4.82 0.78 -17.91
N GLY A 18 5.27 1.87 -17.30
CA GLY A 18 6.15 2.86 -17.89
C GLY A 18 5.46 3.86 -18.82
N GLU A 19 4.14 3.76 -19.04
CA GLU A 19 3.45 4.75 -19.86
C GLU A 19 3.41 6.12 -19.18
N GLU A 20 3.40 7.18 -20.00
CA GLU A 20 3.29 8.55 -19.51
C GLU A 20 1.83 8.87 -19.18
N ILE A 21 1.59 9.36 -17.97
CA ILE A 21 0.28 9.70 -17.44
C ILE A 21 0.16 11.22 -17.34
N THR A 22 -0.93 11.77 -17.87
CA THR A 22 -1.26 13.18 -17.72
C THR A 22 -2.50 13.36 -16.85
N LEU A 23 -2.36 14.10 -15.74
CA LEU A 23 -3.49 14.53 -14.92
C LEU A 23 -3.91 15.94 -15.34
N LYS A 24 -5.05 16.07 -16.01
CA LYS A 24 -5.60 17.37 -16.39
C LYS A 24 -6.50 17.89 -15.27
N GLY A 25 -6.28 19.13 -14.85
CA GLY A 25 -7.11 19.82 -13.86
C GLY A 25 -6.82 19.46 -12.40
N LEU A 26 -5.79 18.65 -12.13
CA LEU A 26 -5.35 18.29 -10.77
C LEU A 26 -3.96 18.90 -10.52
N THR A 27 -3.93 20.09 -9.93
CA THR A 27 -2.68 20.82 -9.58
C THR A 27 -2.36 20.65 -8.11
N ASP A 28 -1.09 20.35 -7.78
CA ASP A 28 -0.57 20.20 -6.42
C ASP A 28 -1.17 19.03 -5.60
N TRP A 29 -1.62 17.99 -6.30
CA TRP A 29 -2.11 16.77 -5.66
C TRP A 29 -0.97 15.91 -5.13
N TRP A 30 -1.20 15.30 -3.97
CA TRP A 30 -0.36 14.24 -3.46
C TRP A 30 -0.51 13.00 -4.34
N ILE A 31 0.63 12.51 -4.80
CA ILE A 31 0.70 11.36 -5.70
C ILE A 31 1.52 10.29 -5.02
N ASP A 32 1.00 9.07 -5.08
CA ASP A 32 1.67 7.91 -4.53
C ASP A 32 2.89 7.55 -5.39
N PRO A 33 4.13 7.66 -4.87
CA PRO A 33 5.33 7.33 -5.64
C PRO A 33 5.42 5.84 -6.02
N ASP A 34 4.63 4.98 -5.37
CA ASP A 34 4.56 3.57 -5.73
C ASP A 34 3.77 3.32 -7.03
N PHE A 35 2.84 4.22 -7.36
CA PHE A 35 2.00 4.12 -8.55
C PHE A 35 2.45 5.03 -9.67
N PHE A 36 2.98 6.20 -9.34
CA PHE A 36 3.39 7.19 -10.32
C PHE A 36 4.72 7.85 -9.96
N ALA A 37 5.73 7.69 -10.82
CA ALA A 37 6.99 8.38 -10.69
C ALA A 37 6.91 9.75 -11.36
N ARG A 38 7.53 10.79 -10.78
CA ARG A 38 7.60 12.14 -11.35
C ARG A 38 9.05 12.50 -11.63
N GLU A 39 9.41 12.66 -12.90
CA GLU A 39 10.76 13.02 -13.33
C GLU A 39 10.69 14.03 -14.49
N GLY A 40 11.42 15.14 -14.38
CA GLY A 40 11.52 16.12 -15.48
C GLY A 40 10.18 16.69 -15.95
N GLY A 41 9.19 16.83 -15.06
CA GLY A 41 7.84 17.30 -15.39
C GLY A 41 6.93 16.25 -16.03
N LYS A 42 7.42 15.02 -16.25
CA LYS A 42 6.65 13.87 -16.70
C LYS A 42 6.22 13.03 -15.51
N MET A 43 5.10 12.35 -15.66
CA MET A 43 4.62 11.37 -14.71
C MET A 43 4.47 10.03 -15.41
N THR A 44 5.00 8.94 -14.86
CA THR A 44 4.96 7.61 -15.48
C THR A 44 4.35 6.59 -14.54
N PHE A 45 3.59 5.63 -15.09
CA PHE A 45 2.99 4.56 -14.32
C PHE A 45 4.05 3.51 -13.93
N VAL A 46 4.21 3.25 -12.62
CA VAL A 46 5.26 2.37 -12.07
C VAL A 46 4.87 0.88 -12.04
N PRO A 47 3.65 0.50 -11.61
CA PRO A 47 3.25 -0.90 -11.46
C PRO A 47 3.23 -1.67 -12.78
N ILE A 48 3.12 -3.00 -12.67
CA ILE A 48 2.90 -3.88 -13.84
C ILE A 48 1.64 -3.48 -14.61
N SER A 49 1.66 -3.71 -15.93
CA SER A 49 0.49 -3.46 -16.77
C SER A 49 -0.72 -4.26 -16.31
N GLY A 50 -1.91 -3.65 -16.38
CA GLY A 50 -3.15 -4.29 -15.97
C GLY A 50 -4.28 -3.29 -15.78
N LYS A 51 -5.39 -3.77 -15.21
CA LYS A 51 -6.55 -2.94 -14.95
C LYS A 51 -6.49 -2.35 -13.54
N TYR A 52 -6.75 -1.06 -13.44
CA TYR A 52 -6.70 -0.31 -12.18
C TYR A 52 -7.94 0.56 -12.03
N ARG A 53 -8.37 0.72 -10.78
CA ARG A 53 -9.37 1.68 -10.35
C ARG A 53 -8.64 2.87 -9.75
N ILE A 54 -8.87 4.04 -10.34
CA ILE A 54 -8.34 5.32 -9.88
C ILE A 54 -9.50 6.10 -9.26
N THR A 55 -9.38 6.48 -7.99
CA THR A 55 -10.32 7.38 -7.33
C THR A 55 -9.62 8.67 -6.93
N ALA A 56 -10.06 9.77 -7.51
CA ALA A 56 -9.64 11.11 -7.16
C ALA A 56 -10.50 11.62 -6.00
N ASN A 57 -9.87 11.92 -4.86
CA ASN A 57 -10.51 12.53 -3.71
C ASN A 57 -10.15 14.02 -3.66
N LEU A 58 -11.15 14.87 -3.92
CA LEU A 58 -10.98 16.32 -3.99
C LEU A 58 -10.66 16.96 -2.63
N SER A 59 -11.22 16.42 -1.55
CA SER A 59 -11.00 16.97 -0.20
C SER A 59 -9.57 16.77 0.30
N LEU A 60 -8.94 15.67 -0.11
CA LEU A 60 -7.57 15.30 0.28
C LEU A 60 -6.53 15.61 -0.80
N ASN A 61 -6.94 16.08 -1.99
CA ASN A 61 -6.09 16.23 -3.17
C ASN A 61 -5.22 14.99 -3.43
N TYR A 62 -5.85 13.81 -3.47
CA TYR A 62 -5.19 12.51 -3.47
C TYR A 62 -5.81 11.54 -4.50
N LEU A 63 -4.96 10.77 -5.18
CA LEU A 63 -5.38 9.65 -6.03
C LEU A 63 -5.22 8.31 -5.30
N LYS A 64 -6.34 7.67 -4.98
CA LYS A 64 -6.35 6.26 -4.58
C LYS A 64 -6.23 5.37 -5.82
N VAL A 65 -5.31 4.41 -5.80
CA VAL A 65 -5.15 3.42 -6.86
C VAL A 65 -5.39 2.03 -6.30
N GLU A 66 -6.22 1.24 -6.98
CA GLU A 66 -6.62 -0.10 -6.57
C GLU A 66 -6.53 -1.06 -7.75
N VAL A 67 -5.82 -2.18 -7.60
CA VAL A 67 -5.67 -3.20 -8.65
C VAL A 67 -7.01 -3.89 -8.89
N MET A 68 -7.36 -4.13 -10.15
CA MET A 68 -8.60 -4.82 -10.54
C MET A 68 -8.36 -6.18 -11.19
N ALA A 69 -9.35 -7.06 -11.04
CA ALA A 69 -9.49 -8.32 -11.76
C ALA A 69 -10.89 -8.35 -12.40
N GLY A 70 -10.96 -8.09 -13.71
CA GLY A 70 -12.23 -7.94 -14.42
C GLY A 70 -13.02 -6.71 -13.96
N SER A 71 -14.18 -6.92 -13.33
CA SER A 71 -15.02 -5.86 -12.75
C SER A 71 -14.80 -5.66 -11.25
N ASN A 72 -14.04 -6.55 -10.61
CA ASN A 72 -13.85 -6.56 -9.16
C ASN A 72 -12.45 -6.04 -8.80
N LEU A 73 -12.27 -5.69 -7.54
CA LEU A 73 -10.94 -5.47 -7.00
C LEU A 73 -10.18 -6.80 -6.93
N ALA A 74 -8.88 -6.76 -7.20
CA ALA A 74 -8.05 -7.94 -7.17
C ALA A 74 -7.84 -8.44 -5.74
N THR A 75 -7.76 -9.76 -5.61
CA THR A 75 -7.33 -10.47 -4.41
C THR A 75 -6.01 -11.18 -4.68
N LEU A 76 -5.23 -11.47 -3.65
CA LEU A 76 -4.04 -12.31 -3.75
C LEU A 76 -4.46 -13.73 -4.14
N GLN A 77 -3.83 -14.25 -5.19
CA GLN A 77 -4.04 -15.60 -5.69
C GLN A 77 -3.03 -16.57 -5.06
N ALA A 78 -3.33 -17.87 -5.13
CA ALA A 78 -2.46 -18.91 -4.59
C ALA A 78 -1.05 -18.91 -5.22
N ASP A 79 -0.94 -18.49 -6.48
CA ASP A 79 0.33 -18.37 -7.19
C ASP A 79 1.12 -17.10 -6.84
N GLY A 80 0.60 -16.23 -5.96
CA GLY A 80 1.24 -14.98 -5.53
C GLY A 80 0.97 -13.79 -6.44
N THR A 81 0.11 -13.92 -7.45
CA THR A 81 -0.36 -12.80 -8.28
C THR A 81 -1.59 -12.11 -7.68
N GLY A 82 -2.07 -11.03 -8.28
CA GLY A 82 -3.23 -10.27 -7.79
C GLY A 82 -2.80 -9.05 -6.97
N ALA A 83 -3.34 -8.88 -5.77
CA ALA A 83 -3.09 -7.69 -4.94
C ALA A 83 -2.91 -8.01 -3.44
N VAL A 84 -2.06 -7.24 -2.79
CA VAL A 84 -1.88 -7.21 -1.34
C VAL A 84 -2.46 -5.90 -0.79
N TRP A 85 -3.17 -5.99 0.32
CA TRP A 85 -3.91 -4.89 0.92
C TRP A 85 -3.41 -4.59 2.33
N ILE A 86 -3.53 -3.35 2.79
CA ILE A 86 -3.12 -2.93 4.13
C ILE A 86 -4.32 -2.43 4.89
N ILE A 87 -4.54 -3.00 6.09
CA ILE A 87 -5.59 -2.59 7.03
C ILE A 87 -4.96 -2.52 8.43
N GLY A 88 -5.30 -1.46 9.17
CA GLY A 88 -4.84 -1.22 10.53
C GLY A 88 -4.48 0.24 10.79
N THR A 89 -4.02 0.53 11.99
CA THR A 89 -3.73 1.89 12.45
C THR A 89 -2.27 2.29 12.21
N ASN A 90 -2.00 3.58 12.36
CA ASN A 90 -0.70 4.24 12.20
C ASN A 90 -0.12 4.18 10.78
N VAL A 91 -0.98 4.02 9.78
CA VAL A 91 -0.64 4.14 8.36
C VAL A 91 -1.79 4.80 7.61
N GLY A 92 -1.47 5.66 6.65
CA GLY A 92 -2.48 6.37 5.86
C GLY A 92 -1.86 7.22 4.75
N LYS A 93 -2.52 7.29 3.60
CA LYS A 93 -2.12 8.09 2.45
C LYS A 93 -3.26 9.05 2.07
N PRO A 94 -3.00 10.35 1.81
CA PRO A 94 -1.69 11.00 1.74
C PRO A 94 -1.11 11.38 3.11
N SER A 95 -1.87 11.17 4.20
CA SER A 95 -1.47 11.51 5.56
C SER A 95 -2.03 10.47 6.52
N VAL A 96 -1.21 9.98 7.46
CA VAL A 96 -1.68 9.13 8.56
C VAL A 96 -2.56 9.92 9.53
N ALA A 97 -2.23 11.18 9.81
CA ALA A 97 -3.01 12.02 10.72
C ALA A 97 -4.36 12.44 10.12
N GLY A 98 -4.39 12.77 8.83
CA GLY A 98 -5.60 13.24 8.14
C GLY A 98 -6.43 12.14 7.47
N ASN A 99 -5.82 11.01 7.14
CA ASN A 99 -6.47 9.90 6.44
C ASN A 99 -5.90 8.53 6.85
N GLU A 100 -5.86 8.26 8.16
CA GLU A 100 -5.54 6.93 8.67
C GLU A 100 -6.46 5.88 8.04
N VAL A 101 -5.88 4.71 7.71
CA VAL A 101 -6.64 3.54 7.27
C VAL A 101 -7.52 3.05 8.42
N GLY A 102 -6.92 2.81 9.58
CA GLY A 102 -7.57 2.19 10.73
C GLY A 102 -8.01 0.75 10.45
N TRP A 103 -8.79 0.17 11.36
CA TRP A 103 -9.46 -1.11 11.12
C TRP A 103 -10.73 -0.94 10.27
N ASN A 104 -10.65 -0.10 9.23
CA ASN A 104 -11.73 0.18 8.29
C ASN A 104 -11.31 -0.29 6.87
N THR A 105 -11.98 -1.34 6.39
CA THR A 105 -11.69 -1.98 5.10
C THR A 105 -11.95 -1.08 3.90
N ASP A 106 -12.84 -0.09 4.01
CA ASP A 106 -13.14 0.83 2.91
C ASP A 106 -11.94 1.75 2.61
N LYS A 107 -11.17 2.05 3.66
CA LYS A 107 -9.97 2.87 3.62
C LYS A 107 -8.68 2.09 3.34
N ALA A 108 -8.75 0.76 3.20
CA ALA A 108 -7.58 -0.08 2.96
C ALA A 108 -6.73 0.45 1.79
N LEU A 109 -5.41 0.36 1.94
CA LEU A 109 -4.45 0.72 0.89
C LEU A 109 -4.13 -0.51 0.05
N CYS A 110 -4.10 -0.35 -1.27
CA CYS A 110 -3.62 -1.37 -2.19
C CYS A 110 -2.11 -1.17 -2.37
N MET A 111 -1.30 -2.20 -2.16
CA MET A 111 0.13 -2.13 -2.46
C MET A 111 0.36 -2.18 -3.97
N ALA A 112 1.34 -1.45 -4.48
CA ALA A 112 1.66 -1.42 -5.89
C ALA A 112 2.38 -2.72 -6.33
N PRO A 113 1.85 -3.48 -7.30
CA PRO A 113 2.54 -4.65 -7.83
C PRO A 113 3.66 -4.25 -8.79
N VAL A 114 4.91 -4.61 -8.48
CA VAL A 114 6.10 -4.22 -9.27
C VAL A 114 6.76 -5.38 -10.02
N GLY A 115 6.00 -6.47 -10.20
CA GLY A 115 6.43 -7.65 -10.94
C GLY A 115 7.13 -8.68 -10.04
N ASN A 116 7.36 -9.87 -10.59
CA ASN A 116 7.95 -11.00 -9.86
C ASN A 116 7.24 -11.31 -8.53
N LYS A 117 5.92 -11.06 -8.46
CA LYS A 117 5.07 -11.28 -7.27
C LYS A 117 5.52 -10.44 -6.07
N LYS A 118 6.07 -9.25 -6.34
CA LYS A 118 6.47 -8.26 -5.33
C LYS A 118 5.48 -7.11 -5.29
N TYR A 119 5.17 -6.69 -4.08
CA TYR A 119 4.23 -5.62 -3.77
C TYR A 119 4.93 -4.58 -2.91
N GLN A 120 4.81 -3.31 -3.25
CA GLN A 120 5.49 -2.26 -2.52
C GLN A 120 4.56 -1.21 -1.91
N LEU A 121 5.02 -0.66 -0.79
CA LEU A 121 4.48 0.49 -0.10
C LEU A 121 5.64 1.38 0.34
N THR A 122 5.71 2.57 -0.20
CA THR A 122 6.56 3.67 0.24
C THR A 122 5.77 4.54 1.21
N VAL A 123 6.36 4.79 2.38
CA VAL A 123 5.82 5.66 3.43
C VAL A 123 6.91 6.58 3.96
N VAL A 124 6.50 7.67 4.60
CA VAL A 124 7.37 8.68 5.21
C VAL A 124 7.02 8.78 6.69
N GLY A 125 8.02 8.60 7.55
CA GLY A 125 7.85 8.61 9.00
C GLY A 125 7.28 9.94 9.50
N GLY A 126 6.22 9.88 10.29
CA GLY A 126 5.48 11.05 10.78
C GLY A 126 4.51 11.69 9.78
N GLU A 127 4.46 11.21 8.53
CA GLU A 127 3.60 11.77 7.48
C GLU A 127 2.56 10.76 6.98
N THR A 128 3.00 9.63 6.44
CA THR A 128 2.12 8.56 5.91
C THR A 128 2.18 7.27 6.73
N ILE A 129 3.07 7.23 7.72
CA ILE A 129 3.17 6.20 8.76
C ILE A 129 3.61 6.89 10.06
N SER A 130 3.08 6.48 11.22
CA SER A 130 3.55 7.03 12.51
C SER A 130 4.99 6.60 12.79
N SER A 131 5.77 7.43 13.49
CA SER A 131 7.21 7.20 13.72
C SER A 131 7.50 6.27 14.90
N ASP A 132 6.61 6.22 15.89
CA ASP A 132 6.83 5.63 17.21
C ASP A 132 6.02 4.34 17.44
N ALA A 133 4.93 4.14 16.73
CA ALA A 133 4.14 2.91 16.79
C ALA A 133 3.49 2.60 15.45
N ILE A 134 3.43 1.31 15.09
CA ILE A 134 2.62 0.84 13.97
C ILE A 134 1.75 -0.33 14.40
N ASN A 135 0.58 -0.49 13.78
CA ASN A 135 -0.30 -1.63 14.03
C ASN A 135 -1.20 -1.91 12.83
N PHE A 136 -0.62 -2.46 11.77
CA PHE A 136 -1.35 -2.86 10.58
C PHE A 136 -0.85 -4.20 10.06
N LYS A 137 -1.64 -4.80 9.17
CA LYS A 137 -1.37 -6.13 8.62
C LYS A 137 -1.57 -6.13 7.12
N PHE A 138 -0.97 -7.13 6.47
CA PHE A 138 -1.16 -7.39 5.05
C PHE A 138 -2.28 -8.42 4.84
N PHE A 139 -3.23 -8.07 3.99
CA PHE A 139 -4.42 -8.83 3.64
C PHE A 139 -4.39 -9.26 2.18
N HIS A 140 -5.05 -10.38 1.90
CA HIS A 140 -5.19 -10.95 0.57
C HIS A 140 -6.34 -10.27 -0.21
N GLN A 141 -7.12 -9.40 0.42
CA GLN A 141 -8.24 -8.70 -0.21
C GLN A 141 -8.52 -7.35 0.46
N LYS A 142 -9.24 -6.47 -0.24
CA LYS A 142 -9.88 -5.31 0.37
C LYS A 142 -11.10 -5.75 1.18
N GLY A 143 -10.87 -6.13 2.43
CA GLY A 143 -11.90 -6.67 3.30
C GLY A 143 -11.34 -7.66 4.30
N TRP A 144 -12.23 -8.23 5.11
CA TRP A 144 -11.88 -9.30 6.04
C TRP A 144 -11.74 -10.64 5.31
N GLY A 145 -10.84 -11.49 5.79
CA GLY A 145 -10.66 -12.87 5.31
C GLY A 145 -9.18 -13.26 5.25
N GLY A 146 -8.65 -13.53 4.04
CA GLY A 146 -7.28 -14.01 3.87
C GLY A 146 -6.27 -12.95 4.28
N GLU A 147 -5.25 -13.36 5.03
CA GLU A 147 -4.28 -12.46 5.62
C GLU A 147 -2.95 -13.17 5.92
N PHE A 148 -1.87 -12.40 5.97
CA PHE A 148 -0.54 -12.90 6.30
C PHE A 148 -0.34 -12.96 7.81
N GLY A 149 0.03 -14.12 8.36
CA GLY A 149 0.38 -14.28 9.78
C GLY A 149 1.88 -14.50 9.97
N SER A 150 2.33 -14.61 11.23
CA SER A 150 3.74 -14.94 11.57
C SER A 150 4.23 -16.24 10.95
N ALA A 151 3.34 -17.19 10.66
CA ALA A 151 3.68 -18.44 9.98
C ALA A 151 3.85 -18.31 8.46
N THR A 152 3.29 -17.26 7.84
CA THR A 152 3.28 -17.08 6.38
C THR A 152 4.02 -15.83 5.92
N LEU A 153 4.44 -14.97 6.84
CA LEU A 153 5.21 -13.76 6.59
C LEU A 153 6.38 -13.66 7.55
N THR A 154 7.57 -13.54 6.98
CA THR A 154 8.82 -13.34 7.72
C THR A 154 9.44 -11.99 7.39
N THR A 155 10.30 -11.49 8.25
CA THR A 155 11.11 -10.31 7.96
C THR A 155 12.47 -10.42 8.63
N ALA A 156 13.50 -9.88 7.98
CA ALA A 156 14.83 -9.69 8.56
C ALA A 156 15.08 -8.23 8.98
N SER A 157 14.04 -7.39 8.99
CA SER A 157 14.16 -6.00 9.41
C SER A 157 14.59 -5.91 10.88
N GLU A 158 15.54 -5.01 11.18
CA GLU A 158 15.94 -4.71 12.56
C GLU A 158 15.02 -3.68 13.24
N ILE A 159 14.09 -3.09 12.49
CA ILE A 159 13.19 -2.02 12.96
C ILE A 159 11.75 -2.52 13.05
N ILE A 160 11.32 -3.36 12.11
CA ILE A 160 9.95 -3.87 12.01
C ILE A 160 9.92 -5.36 12.34
N PHE A 161 8.95 -5.78 13.14
CA PHE A 161 8.68 -7.20 13.40
C PHE A 161 7.26 -7.57 13.01
N VAL A 162 7.03 -8.87 12.76
CA VAL A 162 5.69 -9.45 12.56
C VAL A 162 5.20 -10.01 13.88
N GLY A 163 4.01 -9.61 14.31
CA GLY A 163 3.38 -10.11 15.52
C GLY A 163 3.13 -11.61 15.46
N ASP A 164 3.39 -12.32 16.56
CA ASP A 164 3.12 -13.76 16.69
C ASP A 164 2.03 -14.08 17.73
N GLY A 165 1.40 -13.04 18.30
CA GLY A 165 0.42 -13.16 19.39
C GLY A 165 1.04 -13.21 20.79
N THR A 166 2.37 -13.27 20.90
CA THR A 166 3.11 -13.35 22.18
C THR A 166 4.18 -12.26 22.33
N ASN A 167 4.64 -11.68 21.22
CA ASN A 167 5.66 -10.63 21.16
C ASN A 167 5.11 -9.19 21.25
N GLY A 168 3.90 -9.02 21.80
CA GLY A 168 3.25 -7.71 22.01
C GLY A 168 2.45 -7.20 20.81
N ARG A 169 2.29 -7.99 19.75
CA ARG A 169 1.37 -7.73 18.64
C ARG A 169 0.55 -8.97 18.32
N ASP A 170 -0.69 -8.76 17.86
CA ASP A 170 -1.53 -9.82 17.34
C ASP A 170 -0.87 -10.49 16.13
N ASN A 171 -1.20 -11.76 15.90
CA ASN A 171 -0.59 -12.54 14.84
C ASN A 171 -0.71 -11.86 13.47
N GLY A 172 0.43 -11.56 12.84
CA GLY A 172 0.56 -10.91 11.54
C GLY A 172 0.50 -9.38 11.56
N ASN A 173 0.11 -8.75 12.68
CA ASN A 173 0.20 -7.30 12.81
C ASN A 173 1.66 -6.89 12.90
N LEU A 174 2.06 -5.87 12.14
CA LEU A 174 3.39 -5.32 12.24
C LEU A 174 3.54 -4.46 13.49
N GLY A 175 4.73 -4.46 14.07
CA GLY A 175 5.15 -3.58 15.15
C GLY A 175 6.55 -3.02 14.92
N ILE A 176 6.91 -1.99 15.68
CA ILE A 176 8.28 -1.47 15.75
C ILE A 176 9.01 -2.17 16.89
N VAL A 177 10.20 -2.71 16.62
CA VAL A 177 11.07 -3.36 17.61
C VAL A 177 11.33 -2.43 18.78
N SER A 178 11.29 -2.97 20.01
CA SER A 178 11.47 -2.18 21.24
C SER A 178 12.77 -1.36 21.20
N GLY A 179 12.68 -0.07 21.54
CA GLY A 179 13.80 0.87 21.51
C GLY A 179 14.17 1.39 20.11
N LYS A 180 13.43 1.03 19.06
CA LYS A 180 13.56 1.57 17.71
C LYS A 180 12.40 2.51 17.38
N THR A 181 12.59 3.32 16.34
CA THR A 181 11.59 4.21 15.75
C THR A 181 11.83 4.30 14.25
N LEU A 182 10.80 4.64 13.48
CA LEU A 182 10.97 5.19 12.14
C LEU A 182 11.32 6.67 12.28
N THR A 183 12.38 7.13 11.62
CA THR A 183 12.84 8.51 11.70
C THR A 183 11.84 9.43 10.98
N THR A 184 11.42 10.51 11.63
CA THR A 184 10.51 11.50 11.04
C THR A 184 11.11 12.11 9.76
N GLY A 185 10.32 12.21 8.71
CA GLY A 185 10.72 12.73 7.39
C GLY A 185 11.57 11.75 6.56
N LYS A 186 11.98 10.60 7.11
CA LYS A 186 12.65 9.56 6.33
C LYS A 186 11.66 8.70 5.58
N THR A 187 12.06 8.30 4.38
CA THR A 187 11.27 7.44 3.50
C THR A 187 11.63 5.99 3.75
N TYR A 188 10.62 5.13 3.88
CA TYR A 188 10.77 3.70 4.06
C TYR A 188 10.01 2.96 2.96
N LEU A 189 10.71 2.05 2.27
CA LEU A 189 10.14 1.14 1.29
C LEU A 189 9.87 -0.21 1.94
N PHE A 190 8.60 -0.57 2.07
CA PHE A 190 8.14 -1.89 2.45
C PHE A 190 7.90 -2.69 1.18
N THR A 191 8.52 -3.85 1.07
CA THR A 191 8.33 -4.78 -0.05
C THR A 191 7.89 -6.13 0.49
N VAL A 192 6.72 -6.60 0.09
CA VAL A 192 6.23 -7.96 0.34
C VAL A 192 6.52 -8.80 -0.89
N ASP A 193 7.46 -9.74 -0.75
CA ASP A 193 7.83 -10.71 -1.78
C ASP A 193 7.02 -12.00 -1.58
N VAL A 194 6.16 -12.31 -2.54
CA VAL A 194 5.29 -13.50 -2.53
C VAL A 194 5.75 -14.51 -3.60
N SER A 195 6.99 -14.39 -4.09
CA SER A 195 7.49 -15.25 -5.18
C SER A 195 7.55 -16.73 -4.83
N ALA A 196 7.77 -17.06 -3.54
CA ALA A 196 7.72 -18.40 -2.98
C ALA A 196 6.29 -18.90 -2.65
N GLY A 197 5.26 -18.11 -2.97
CA GLY A 197 3.86 -18.38 -2.67
C GLY A 197 3.36 -17.67 -1.41
N ALA A 198 2.03 -17.55 -1.28
CA ALA A 198 1.37 -16.80 -0.20
C ALA A 198 1.64 -17.33 1.22
N ASN A 199 2.13 -18.57 1.34
CA ASN A 199 2.45 -19.20 2.62
C ASN A 199 3.92 -19.02 3.05
N ALA A 200 4.73 -18.34 2.25
CA ALA A 200 6.16 -18.14 2.50
C ALA A 200 6.61 -16.73 2.05
N ALA A 201 5.80 -15.72 2.36
CA ALA A 201 6.10 -14.34 2.00
C ALA A 201 7.22 -13.77 2.86
N VAL A 202 7.97 -12.84 2.27
CA VAL A 202 9.07 -12.14 2.93
C VAL A 202 8.84 -10.63 2.85
N LEU A 203 8.73 -9.98 4.00
CA LEU A 203 8.75 -8.53 4.13
C LEU A 203 10.19 -8.03 4.24
N THR A 204 10.56 -7.11 3.35
CA THR A 204 11.77 -6.29 3.47
C THR A 204 11.39 -4.84 3.73
N VAL A 205 12.13 -4.16 4.60
CA VAL A 205 11.94 -2.73 4.89
C VAL A 205 13.28 -2.02 4.72
N VAL A 206 13.33 -1.01 3.85
CA VAL A 206 14.55 -0.26 3.53
C VAL A 206 14.31 1.23 3.75
N GLU A 207 15.16 1.88 4.54
CA GLU A 207 15.22 3.36 4.58
C GLU A 207 15.89 3.87 3.28
N LYS A 208 15.29 4.85 2.61
CA LYS A 208 15.79 5.51 1.40
C LYS A 208 16.47 6.84 1.70
#